data_AF-Q9TNJ1-F1
#
_entry.id   AF-Q9TNJ1-F1
#
_cell.length_a   1.000
_cell.length_b   1.000
_cell.length_c   1.000
_cell.angle_alpha   90.00
_cell.angle_beta   90.00
_cell.angle_gamma   90.00
#
_symmetry.space_group_name_H-M   'P 1'
#
loop_
_entity.id
_entity.type
_entity.pdbx_description
1 polymer ?
#
loop_
_entity_poly.entity_id
_entity_poly.type
_entity_poly.pdbx_seq_one_letter_code
_entity_poly.pdbx_strand_id
1 'polypeptide(L)'
;MAEPAESIFYNEVMDRTAIKQLISKLISRFGITYTTHILDQLKTLGFREATPEAISLGIDDLLTAPSKGWLIRDAEQYANTSDKHHDYGSLHAVEKLRQLIETWYATSEYLKREMNPNFGVTDPSNPVHMMSFSGARGSTSQVHQLVGMRGLMSDPQGQIIDLPIQSNFREGLSLTEYIISCYGARKGVVDTAVRTSDAGYLTRRLVEVVQHIVVRRTDCGTTRSLFLNNLGGSVSQHRLIGRVLANDIYLSNRCLATRNQDIGTSLANKLLAHKAEAIPVRSPLTCESILWICQLCYGWSLTHGDLIDVG
;
A
#
# COMPACT_ATOMS: atom_id res chain seq x y z
N MET A 1 41.43 -16.57 10.16
CA MET A 1 40.55 -16.36 11.32
C MET A 1 39.40 -15.50 10.81
N ALA A 2 38.26 -16.14 10.49
CA ALA A 2 37.09 -15.42 10.02
C ALA A 2 36.51 -14.64 11.20
N GLU A 3 36.35 -13.32 11.05
CA GLU A 3 35.64 -12.50 12.02
C GLU A 3 34.26 -13.11 12.27
N PRO A 4 33.80 -13.20 13.53
CA PRO A 4 32.50 -13.77 13.84
C PRO A 4 31.47 -12.89 13.14
N ALA A 5 30.79 -13.44 12.14
CA ALA A 5 29.68 -12.77 11.49
C ALA A 5 28.69 -12.38 12.60
N GLU A 6 28.56 -11.07 12.88
CA GLU A 6 27.59 -10.55 13.82
C GLU A 6 26.22 -11.10 13.42
N SER A 7 25.76 -12.14 14.12
CA SER A 7 24.50 -12.79 13.84
C SER A 7 23.41 -11.76 14.10
N ILE A 8 22.77 -11.29 13.05
CA ILE A 8 21.68 -10.33 13.17
C ILE A 8 20.53 -11.07 13.83
N PHE A 9 20.33 -10.82 15.13
CA PHE A 9 19.23 -11.38 15.89
C PHE A 9 17.98 -10.55 15.63
N TYR A 10 16.96 -11.17 15.05
CA TYR A 10 15.66 -10.56 14.84
C TYR A 10 14.67 -11.11 15.86
N ASN A 11 14.24 -10.26 16.79
CA ASN A 11 13.28 -10.61 17.84
C ASN A 11 11.97 -9.85 17.65
N GLU A 12 11.32 -10.08 16.51
CA GLU A 12 10.06 -9.45 16.15
C GLU A 12 9.16 -10.49 15.49
N VAL A 13 7.83 -10.30 15.62
CA VAL A 13 6.86 -11.13 14.91
C VAL A 13 6.99 -10.87 13.42
N MET A 14 7.25 -11.93 12.66
CA MET A 14 7.53 -11.86 11.23
C MET A 14 6.24 -11.80 10.40
N ASP A 15 5.69 -10.60 10.22
CA ASP A 15 4.64 -10.34 9.23
C ASP A 15 5.21 -10.12 7.82
N ARG A 16 4.33 -10.01 6.80
CA ARG A 16 4.73 -9.74 5.42
C ARG A 16 5.61 -8.48 5.27
N THR A 17 5.39 -7.45 6.10
CA THR A 17 6.17 -6.21 6.05
C THR A 17 7.54 -6.36 6.69
N ALA A 18 7.63 -7.02 7.85
CA ALA A 18 8.85 -7.36 8.55
C ALA A 18 9.74 -8.27 7.68
N ILE A 19 9.16 -9.26 7.00
CA ILE A 19 9.88 -10.10 6.03
C ILE A 19 10.45 -9.24 4.91
N LYS A 20 9.68 -8.33 4.30
CA LYS A 20 10.21 -7.43 3.27
C LYS A 20 11.37 -6.57 3.79
N GLN A 21 11.27 -6.05 5.02
CA GLN A 21 12.34 -5.27 5.63
C GLN A 21 13.59 -6.10 5.93
N LEU A 22 13.42 -7.33 6.40
CA LEU A 22 14.49 -8.31 6.58
C LEU A 22 15.22 -8.54 5.26
N ILE A 23 14.47 -8.80 4.17
CA ILE A 23 15.04 -9.00 2.83
C ILE A 23 15.83 -7.76 2.39
N SER A 24 15.26 -6.56 2.52
CA SER A 24 15.97 -5.32 2.17
C SER A 24 17.26 -5.13 2.97
N LYS A 25 17.28 -5.50 4.26
CA LYS A 25 18.49 -5.45 5.12
C LYS A 25 19.52 -6.51 4.73
N LEU A 26 19.09 -7.69 4.29
CA LEU A 26 19.99 -8.74 3.80
C LEU A 26 20.63 -8.33 2.48
N ILE A 27 19.86 -7.77 1.55
CA ILE A 27 20.37 -7.28 0.27
C ILE A 27 21.42 -6.18 0.50
N SER A 28 21.17 -5.24 1.41
CA SER A 28 22.10 -4.13 1.65
C SER A 28 23.41 -4.54 2.33
N ARG A 29 23.41 -5.64 3.10
CA ARG A 29 24.61 -6.11 3.82
C ARG A 29 25.40 -7.18 3.06
N PHE A 30 24.70 -8.15 2.49
CA PHE A 30 25.32 -9.33 1.89
C PHE A 30 25.22 -9.38 0.36
N GLY A 31 24.51 -8.42 -0.25
CA GLY A 31 24.27 -8.41 -1.69
C GLY A 31 23.19 -9.39 -2.15
N ILE A 32 22.86 -9.30 -3.44
CA ILE A 32 21.72 -10.03 -4.03
C ILE A 32 21.97 -11.55 -4.03
N THR A 33 23.17 -11.98 -4.43
CA THR A 33 23.51 -13.41 -4.63
C THR A 33 23.49 -14.22 -3.34
N TYR A 34 23.96 -13.66 -2.23
CA TYR A 34 23.91 -14.36 -0.94
C TYR A 34 22.48 -14.35 -0.38
N THR A 35 21.77 -13.23 -0.55
CA THR A 35 20.39 -13.12 -0.09
C THR A 35 19.47 -14.13 -0.77
N THR A 36 19.64 -14.40 -2.07
CA THR A 36 18.81 -15.41 -2.77
C THR A 36 18.97 -16.81 -2.17
N HIS A 37 20.17 -17.20 -1.75
CA HIS A 37 20.38 -18.48 -1.07
C HIS A 37 19.68 -18.53 0.30
N ILE A 38 19.77 -17.45 1.09
CA ILE A 38 19.04 -17.34 2.37
C ILE A 38 17.53 -17.41 2.13
N LEU A 39 17.01 -16.75 1.09
CA LEU A 39 15.59 -16.77 0.77
C LEU A 39 15.07 -18.17 0.45
N ASP A 40 15.87 -18.99 -0.22
CA ASP A 40 15.50 -20.37 -0.52
C ASP A 40 15.44 -21.24 0.76
N GLN A 41 16.37 -21.02 1.68
CA GLN A 41 16.35 -21.64 3.00
C GLN A 41 15.13 -21.18 3.82
N LEU A 42 14.84 -19.87 3.82
CA LEU A 42 13.68 -19.29 4.53
C LEU A 42 12.37 -19.83 3.97
N LYS A 43 12.25 -19.96 2.64
CA LYS A 43 11.10 -20.58 1.98
C LYS A 43 10.92 -22.03 2.43
N THR A 44 11.99 -22.82 2.41
CA THR A 44 11.96 -24.23 2.80
C THR A 44 11.60 -24.41 4.27
N LEU A 45 12.17 -23.58 5.15
CA LEU A 45 11.82 -23.52 6.57
C LEU A 45 10.34 -23.16 6.74
N GLY A 46 9.86 -22.11 6.06
CA GLY A 46 8.47 -21.68 6.12
C GLY A 46 7.48 -22.79 5.73
N PHE A 47 7.74 -23.52 4.64
CA PHE A 47 6.91 -24.66 4.27
C PHE A 47 6.99 -25.81 5.27
N ARG A 48 8.18 -26.08 5.82
CA ARG A 48 8.39 -27.13 6.81
C ARG A 48 7.63 -26.84 8.11
N GLU A 49 7.63 -25.61 8.58
CA GLU A 49 6.96 -25.21 9.83
C GLU A 49 5.45 -24.97 9.64
N ALA A 50 5.01 -24.50 8.47
CA ALA A 50 3.58 -24.30 8.20
C ALA A 50 2.79 -25.61 8.06
N THR A 51 3.45 -26.69 7.62
CA THR A 51 2.80 -28.00 7.44
C THR A 51 2.31 -28.64 8.76
N PRO A 52 3.13 -28.77 9.83
CA PRO A 52 2.70 -29.35 11.10
C PRO A 52 1.70 -28.47 11.86
N GLU A 53 1.73 -27.15 11.65
CA GLU A 53 0.73 -26.23 12.24
C GLU A 53 -0.68 -26.52 11.70
N ALA A 54 -0.78 -27.07 10.48
CA ALA A 54 -2.01 -27.56 9.87
C ALA A 54 -3.19 -26.57 9.98
N ILE A 55 -2.90 -25.28 9.77
CA ILE A 55 -3.88 -24.20 9.86
C ILE A 55 -5.03 -24.49 8.88
N SER A 56 -6.21 -24.70 9.42
CA SER A 56 -7.46 -24.88 8.68
C SER A 56 -8.40 -23.72 8.93
N LEU A 57 -9.41 -23.57 8.09
CA LEU A 57 -10.48 -22.58 8.26
C LEU A 57 -11.83 -23.30 8.28
N GLY A 58 -12.50 -23.27 9.42
CA GLY A 58 -13.87 -23.72 9.62
C GLY A 58 -14.86 -22.57 9.66
N ILE A 59 -16.15 -22.91 9.68
CA ILE A 59 -17.22 -21.92 9.87
C ILE A 59 -17.18 -21.33 11.28
N ASP A 60 -16.72 -22.10 12.27
CA ASP A 60 -16.68 -21.68 13.68
C ASP A 60 -15.64 -20.58 13.92
N ASP A 61 -14.55 -20.58 13.15
CA ASP A 61 -13.48 -19.58 13.21
C ASP A 61 -13.95 -18.16 12.81
N LEU A 62 -15.07 -18.06 12.10
CA LEU A 62 -15.64 -16.79 11.63
C LEU A 62 -16.38 -16.05 12.76
N LEU A 63 -15.66 -15.64 13.81
CA LEU A 63 -16.26 -15.02 14.98
C LEU A 63 -16.82 -13.62 14.68
N THR A 64 -18.13 -13.45 14.87
CA THR A 64 -18.82 -12.16 14.74
C THR A 64 -18.58 -11.31 15.99
N ALA A 65 -18.38 -10.00 15.82
CA ALA A 65 -18.24 -9.08 16.95
C ALA A 65 -19.56 -9.01 17.74
N PRO A 66 -19.54 -9.15 19.09
CA PRO A 66 -20.76 -9.13 19.91
C PRO A 66 -21.51 -7.79 19.84
N SER A 67 -20.79 -6.71 19.50
CA SER A 67 -21.34 -5.38 19.32
C SER A 67 -22.26 -5.23 18.10
N LYS A 68 -22.13 -6.11 17.09
CA LYS A 68 -22.84 -6.01 15.82
C LYS A 68 -24.35 -5.83 16.01
N GLY A 69 -24.95 -6.65 16.86
CA GLY A 69 -26.39 -6.65 17.05
C GLY A 69 -26.95 -5.36 17.65
N TRP A 70 -26.18 -4.62 18.46
CA TRP A 70 -26.65 -3.32 18.97
C TRP A 70 -26.36 -2.19 17.99
N LEU A 71 -25.22 -2.22 17.30
CA LEU A 71 -24.83 -1.22 16.30
C LEU A 71 -25.81 -1.16 15.12
N ILE A 72 -26.26 -2.31 14.65
CA ILE A 72 -27.27 -2.39 13.58
C ILE A 72 -28.60 -1.81 14.06
N ARG A 73 -29.06 -2.19 15.26
CA ARG A 73 -30.31 -1.68 15.83
C ARG A 73 -30.29 -0.16 16.04
N ASP A 74 -29.15 0.38 16.48
CA ASP A 74 -28.94 1.82 16.64
C ASP A 74 -29.05 2.56 15.29
N ALA A 75 -28.38 2.03 14.25
CA ALA A 75 -28.46 2.57 12.90
C ALA A 75 -29.87 2.48 12.30
N GLU A 76 -30.59 1.37 12.54
CA GLU A 76 -32.00 1.21 12.12
C GLU A 76 -32.92 2.18 12.84
N GLN A 77 -32.71 2.42 14.13
CA GLN A 77 -33.48 3.40 14.88
C GLN A 77 -33.25 4.81 14.32
N TYR A 78 -32.00 5.16 14.00
CA TYR A 78 -31.67 6.42 13.35
C TYR A 78 -32.36 6.54 11.98
N ALA A 79 -32.30 5.50 11.15
CA ALA A 79 -32.97 5.46 9.85
C ALA A 79 -34.49 5.69 9.98
N ASN A 80 -35.14 5.00 10.93
CA ASN A 80 -36.56 5.17 11.21
C ASN A 80 -36.91 6.60 11.70
N THR A 81 -36.02 7.26 12.44
CA THR A 81 -36.22 8.66 12.83
C THR A 81 -36.09 9.61 11.65
N SER A 82 -35.10 9.41 10.78
CA SER A 82 -34.95 10.18 9.54
C SER A 82 -36.16 10.01 8.61
N ASP A 83 -36.74 8.81 8.55
CA ASP A 83 -37.98 8.55 7.81
C ASP A 83 -39.16 9.37 8.36
N LYS A 84 -39.38 9.36 9.67
CA LYS A 84 -40.44 10.16 10.31
C LYS A 84 -40.25 11.65 10.06
N HIS A 85 -39.02 12.16 10.17
CA HIS A 85 -38.72 13.57 9.90
C HIS A 85 -38.97 13.96 8.44
N HIS A 86 -38.75 13.04 7.50
CA HIS A 86 -39.12 13.22 6.11
C HIS A 86 -40.64 13.25 5.92
N ASP A 87 -41.37 12.33 6.55
CA ASP A 87 -42.83 12.27 6.49
C ASP A 87 -43.50 13.52 7.09
N TYR A 88 -42.89 14.12 8.12
CA TYR A 88 -43.30 15.40 8.69
C TYR A 88 -42.88 16.63 7.87
N GLY A 89 -42.23 16.44 6.73
CA GLY A 89 -41.76 17.53 5.85
C GLY A 89 -40.58 18.34 6.40
N SER A 90 -39.91 17.85 7.45
CA SER A 90 -38.77 18.52 8.09
C SER A 90 -37.43 18.23 7.41
N LEU A 91 -37.35 17.16 6.61
CA LEU A 91 -36.13 16.74 5.89
C LEU A 91 -36.39 16.58 4.39
N HIS A 92 -35.48 17.10 3.58
CA HIS A 92 -35.53 16.89 2.14
C HIS A 92 -35.04 15.47 1.76
N ALA A 93 -35.54 14.93 0.64
CA ALA A 93 -35.22 13.56 0.21
C ALA A 93 -33.70 13.34 -0.02
N VAL A 94 -33.01 14.32 -0.58
CA VAL A 94 -31.54 14.24 -0.81
C VAL A 94 -30.77 14.24 0.51
N GLU A 95 -31.21 15.05 1.49
CA GLU A 95 -30.59 15.12 2.81
C GLU A 95 -30.81 13.82 3.59
N LYS A 96 -32.02 13.26 3.53
CA LYS A 96 -32.33 11.93 4.08
C LYS A 96 -31.39 10.87 3.51
N LEU A 97 -31.26 10.78 2.18
CA LEU A 97 -30.38 9.80 1.53
C LEU A 97 -28.94 9.95 2.00
N ARG A 98 -28.44 11.19 2.06
CA ARG A 98 -27.08 11.47 2.55
C ARG A 98 -26.88 11.04 4.00
N GLN A 99 -27.82 11.38 4.89
CA GLN A 99 -27.76 10.98 6.29
C GLN A 99 -27.76 9.45 6.45
N LEU A 100 -28.61 8.74 5.71
CA LEU A 100 -28.64 7.27 5.72
C LEU A 100 -27.29 6.69 5.29
N ILE A 101 -26.72 7.18 4.19
CA ILE A 101 -25.42 6.72 3.68
C ILE A 101 -24.31 6.98 4.71
N GLU A 102 -24.25 8.18 5.29
CA GLU A 102 -23.24 8.55 6.28
C GLU A 102 -23.35 7.69 7.54
N THR A 103 -24.56 7.44 8.05
CA THR A 103 -24.81 6.59 9.22
C THR A 103 -24.37 5.14 8.95
N TRP A 104 -24.81 4.54 7.85
CA TRP A 104 -24.44 3.15 7.53
C TRP A 104 -22.95 2.98 7.24
N TYR A 105 -22.33 3.96 6.59
CA TYR A 105 -20.88 3.97 6.38
C TYR A 105 -20.13 4.07 7.71
N ALA A 106 -20.54 4.96 8.61
CA ALA A 106 -19.94 5.13 9.93
C ALA A 106 -20.06 3.85 10.77
N THR A 107 -21.24 3.22 10.79
CA THR A 107 -21.47 1.95 11.50
C THR A 107 -20.61 0.82 10.94
N SER A 108 -20.51 0.71 9.61
CA SER A 108 -19.66 -0.31 8.96
C SER A 108 -18.17 -0.10 9.27
N GLU A 109 -17.68 1.14 9.24
CA GLU A 109 -16.28 1.42 9.57
C GLU A 109 -15.98 1.26 11.06
N TYR A 110 -16.93 1.56 11.96
CA TYR A 110 -16.81 1.26 13.38
C TYR A 110 -16.69 -0.24 13.63
N LEU A 111 -17.60 -1.03 13.05
CA LEU A 111 -17.57 -2.49 13.13
C LEU A 111 -16.23 -3.07 12.66
N LYS A 112 -15.76 -2.60 11.52
CA LYS A 112 -14.47 -3.02 10.95
C LYS A 112 -13.29 -2.71 11.87
N ARG A 113 -13.32 -1.58 12.57
CA ARG A 113 -12.27 -1.20 13.55
C ARG A 113 -12.32 -2.05 14.80
N GLU A 114 -13.52 -2.43 15.25
CA GLU A 114 -13.71 -3.24 16.45
C GLU A 114 -13.38 -4.72 16.26
N MET A 115 -13.50 -5.25 15.04
CA MET A 115 -13.15 -6.64 14.74
C MET A 115 -11.69 -6.97 15.04
N ASN A 116 -10.77 -6.08 14.67
CA ASN A 116 -9.34 -6.29 14.87
C ASN A 116 -8.97 -6.56 16.35
N PRO A 117 -9.33 -5.70 17.32
CA PRO A 117 -9.06 -5.99 18.72
C PRO A 117 -9.88 -7.18 19.24
N ASN A 118 -11.10 -7.42 18.73
CA ASN A 118 -11.91 -8.54 19.17
C ASN A 118 -11.23 -9.90 18.92
N PHE A 119 -10.60 -10.09 17.75
CA PHE A 119 -9.81 -11.29 17.48
C PHE A 119 -8.60 -11.41 18.41
N GLY A 120 -7.88 -10.30 18.65
CA GLY A 120 -6.70 -10.30 19.52
C GLY A 120 -7.01 -10.55 21.00
N VAL A 121 -8.21 -10.22 21.47
CA VAL A 121 -8.64 -10.46 22.86
C VAL A 121 -9.27 -11.85 23.03
N THR A 122 -10.04 -12.32 22.04
CA THR A 122 -10.82 -13.56 22.17
C THR A 122 -9.98 -14.79 21.86
N ASP A 123 -9.27 -14.79 20.73
CA ASP A 123 -8.47 -15.93 20.27
C ASP A 123 -7.36 -15.45 19.31
N PRO A 124 -6.16 -15.14 19.83
CA PRO A 124 -5.02 -14.72 19.01
C PRO A 124 -4.60 -15.77 17.97
N SER A 125 -4.85 -17.05 18.26
CA SER A 125 -4.53 -18.20 17.40
C SER A 125 -5.59 -18.49 16.34
N ASN A 126 -6.66 -17.68 16.26
CA ASN A 126 -7.70 -17.86 15.27
C ASN A 126 -7.10 -17.81 13.84
N PRO A 127 -7.37 -18.82 12.98
CA PRO A 127 -6.83 -18.90 11.63
C PRO A 127 -7.10 -17.66 10.76
N VAL A 128 -8.29 -17.06 10.86
CA VAL A 128 -8.67 -15.85 10.13
C VAL A 128 -7.80 -14.67 10.56
N HIS A 129 -7.60 -14.53 11.88
CA HIS A 129 -6.75 -13.51 12.46
C HIS A 129 -5.31 -13.69 11.99
N MET A 130 -4.74 -14.89 12.12
CA MET A 130 -3.36 -15.16 11.69
C MET A 130 -3.14 -14.88 10.20
N MET A 131 -4.05 -15.32 9.31
CA MET A 131 -3.92 -15.08 7.87
C MET A 131 -3.99 -13.60 7.49
N SER A 132 -4.92 -12.84 8.08
CA SER A 132 -5.11 -11.42 7.77
C SER A 132 -4.02 -10.54 8.40
N PHE A 133 -3.61 -10.78 9.64
CA PHE A 133 -2.62 -9.95 10.34
C PHE A 133 -1.19 -10.23 9.90
N SER A 134 -0.84 -11.49 9.61
CA SER A 134 0.45 -11.82 8.98
C SER A 134 0.57 -11.23 7.57
N GLY A 135 -0.56 -10.86 6.95
CA GLY A 135 -0.63 -10.41 5.57
C GLY A 135 -0.38 -11.53 4.55
N ALA A 136 -0.48 -12.79 4.97
CA ALA A 136 -0.34 -13.96 4.12
C ALA A 136 -1.49 -14.04 3.10
N ARG A 137 -2.74 -13.90 3.57
CA ARG A 137 -3.94 -13.90 2.72
C ARG A 137 -5.11 -13.28 3.48
N GLY A 138 -5.93 -12.52 2.76
CA GLY A 138 -7.06 -11.81 3.38
C GLY A 138 -6.69 -10.38 3.72
N SER A 139 -7.56 -9.44 3.36
CA SER A 139 -7.52 -8.08 3.88
C SER A 139 -8.53 -7.92 5.01
N THR A 140 -8.33 -6.94 5.89
CA THR A 140 -9.31 -6.57 6.93
C THR A 140 -10.70 -6.30 6.34
N SER A 141 -10.77 -5.74 5.12
CA SER A 141 -12.04 -5.54 4.41
C SER A 141 -12.70 -6.85 3.97
N GLN A 142 -11.94 -7.88 3.60
CA GLN A 142 -12.48 -9.20 3.27
C GLN A 142 -12.97 -9.91 4.53
N VAL A 143 -12.22 -9.83 5.64
CA VAL A 143 -12.66 -10.36 6.93
C VAL A 143 -13.95 -9.67 7.40
N HIS A 144 -14.03 -8.35 7.27
CA HIS A 144 -15.24 -7.58 7.58
C HIS A 144 -16.48 -8.07 6.82
N GLN A 145 -16.34 -8.48 5.56
CA GLN A 145 -17.47 -9.06 4.80
C GLN A 145 -17.88 -10.46 5.29
N LEU A 146 -16.97 -11.23 5.88
CA LEU A 146 -17.24 -12.58 6.37
C LEU A 146 -17.98 -12.58 7.71
N VAL A 147 -17.54 -11.73 8.66
CA VAL A 147 -18.03 -11.74 10.05
C VAL A 147 -18.76 -10.46 10.45
N GLY A 148 -18.56 -9.38 9.72
CA GLY A 148 -19.13 -8.07 10.02
C GLY A 148 -20.45 -7.81 9.36
N MET A 149 -20.45 -6.89 8.41
CA MET A 149 -21.55 -6.62 7.51
C MET A 149 -20.95 -6.37 6.12
N ARG A 150 -21.72 -6.67 5.07
CA ARG A 150 -21.25 -6.40 3.71
C ARG A 150 -21.34 -4.91 3.35
N GLY A 151 -22.27 -4.18 3.95
CA GLY A 151 -22.35 -2.72 3.87
C GLY A 151 -23.13 -2.21 2.67
N LEU A 152 -22.87 -0.95 2.31
CA LEU A 152 -23.50 -0.28 1.18
C LEU A 152 -22.93 -0.76 -0.15
N MET A 153 -23.79 -0.84 -1.17
CA MET A 153 -23.45 -1.24 -2.53
C MET A 153 -23.83 -0.15 -3.52
N SER A 154 -23.17 -0.14 -4.67
CA SER A 154 -23.50 0.77 -5.76
C SER A 154 -24.30 0.07 -6.84
N ASP A 155 -25.21 0.81 -7.46
CA ASP A 155 -25.91 0.41 -8.67
C ASP A 155 -24.94 0.37 -9.89
N PRO A 156 -25.38 -0.15 -11.04
CA PRO A 156 -24.59 -0.13 -12.28
C PRO A 156 -24.16 1.29 -12.70
N GLN A 157 -24.95 2.31 -12.39
CA GLN A 157 -24.69 3.73 -12.69
C GLN A 157 -23.66 4.36 -11.74
N GLY A 158 -23.33 3.72 -10.62
CA GLY A 158 -22.40 4.22 -9.59
C GLY A 158 -23.06 5.00 -8.45
N GLN A 159 -24.38 5.08 -8.38
CA GLN A 159 -25.11 5.63 -7.23
C GLN A 159 -25.13 4.60 -6.10
N ILE A 160 -25.02 5.07 -4.85
CA ILE A 160 -25.10 4.21 -3.68
C ILE A 160 -26.57 3.86 -3.44
N ILE A 161 -26.85 2.57 -3.29
CA ILE A 161 -28.18 2.05 -2.94
C ILE A 161 -28.42 2.33 -1.46
N ASP A 162 -29.59 2.89 -1.14
CA ASP A 162 -30.02 3.27 0.21
C ASP A 162 -30.31 2.08 1.13
N LEU A 163 -30.46 0.87 0.56
CA LEU A 163 -30.61 -0.38 1.30
C LEU A 163 -29.24 -1.06 1.55
N PRO A 164 -28.70 -1.01 2.79
CA PRO A 164 -27.45 -1.69 3.13
C PRO A 164 -27.65 -3.20 3.26
N ILE A 165 -26.57 -3.94 3.03
CA ILE A 165 -26.51 -5.37 3.34
C ILE A 165 -25.98 -5.52 4.77
N GLN A 166 -26.90 -5.80 5.68
CA GLN A 166 -26.61 -5.92 7.12
C GLN A 166 -25.99 -7.27 7.46
N SER A 167 -26.42 -8.31 6.74
CA SER A 167 -25.91 -9.67 6.92
C SER A 167 -24.47 -9.82 6.43
N ASN A 168 -23.81 -10.85 6.96
CA ASN A 168 -22.47 -11.26 6.53
C ASN A 168 -22.53 -12.63 5.83
N PHE A 169 -21.41 -13.08 5.28
CA PHE A 169 -21.37 -14.38 4.60
C PHE A 169 -21.53 -15.59 5.54
N ARG A 170 -21.22 -15.45 6.83
CA ARG A 170 -21.48 -16.49 7.83
C ARG A 170 -22.98 -16.69 8.08
N GLU A 171 -23.72 -15.60 8.17
CA GLU A 171 -25.17 -15.57 8.43
C GLU A 171 -25.99 -15.91 7.18
N GLY A 172 -25.44 -15.65 5.99
CA GLY A 172 -26.12 -15.79 4.71
C GLY A 172 -26.81 -14.49 4.29
N LEU A 173 -27.07 -14.36 2.99
CA LEU A 173 -27.72 -13.19 2.41
C LEU A 173 -29.15 -13.52 2.03
N SER A 174 -30.08 -12.59 2.28
CA SER A 174 -31.43 -12.67 1.75
C SER A 174 -31.43 -12.51 0.22
N LEU A 175 -32.55 -12.87 -0.44
CA LEU A 175 -32.68 -12.76 -1.89
C LEU A 175 -32.42 -11.33 -2.40
N THR A 176 -32.94 -10.32 -1.70
CA THR A 176 -32.78 -8.91 -2.04
C THR A 176 -31.33 -8.46 -1.89
N GLU A 177 -30.69 -8.77 -0.75
CA GLU A 177 -29.27 -8.46 -0.50
C GLU A 177 -28.35 -9.16 -1.51
N TYR A 178 -28.66 -10.40 -1.87
CA TYR A 178 -27.88 -11.14 -2.86
C TYR A 178 -27.97 -10.48 -4.25
N ILE A 179 -29.17 -10.09 -4.69
CA ILE A 179 -29.36 -9.39 -5.98
C ILE A 179 -28.63 -8.04 -5.98
N ILE A 180 -28.72 -7.27 -4.90
CA ILE A 180 -28.00 -5.98 -4.76
C ILE A 180 -26.48 -6.20 -4.87
N SER A 181 -25.97 -7.21 -4.17
CA SER A 181 -24.57 -7.61 -4.21
C SER A 181 -24.11 -8.02 -5.63
N CYS A 182 -24.99 -8.62 -6.44
CA CYS A 182 -24.67 -9.04 -7.81
C CYS A 182 -24.40 -7.85 -8.73
N TYR A 183 -25.08 -6.71 -8.57
CA TYR A 183 -24.82 -5.52 -9.39
C TYR A 183 -23.39 -5.02 -9.22
N GLY A 184 -22.95 -4.86 -7.96
CA GLY A 184 -21.58 -4.45 -7.64
C GLY A 184 -20.54 -5.45 -8.14
N ALA A 185 -20.79 -6.76 -7.95
CA ALA A 185 -19.88 -7.81 -8.41
C ALA A 185 -19.74 -7.83 -9.94
N ARG A 186 -20.85 -7.77 -10.68
CA ARG A 186 -20.84 -7.75 -12.15
C ARG A 186 -20.12 -6.53 -12.68
N LYS A 187 -20.39 -5.34 -12.13
CA LYS A 187 -19.69 -4.11 -12.51
C LYS A 187 -18.19 -4.23 -12.26
N GLY A 188 -17.77 -4.76 -11.11
CA GLY A 188 -16.35 -4.96 -10.81
C GLY A 188 -15.63 -5.88 -11.81
N VAL A 189 -16.27 -6.98 -12.22
CA VAL A 189 -15.72 -7.90 -13.23
C VAL A 189 -15.62 -7.23 -14.60
N VAL A 190 -16.68 -6.54 -15.02
CA VAL A 190 -16.73 -5.83 -16.31
C VAL A 190 -15.69 -4.70 -16.34
N ASP A 191 -15.63 -3.87 -15.30
CA ASP A 191 -14.65 -2.77 -15.19
C ASP A 191 -13.22 -3.31 -15.21
N THR A 192 -12.96 -4.44 -14.56
CA THR A 192 -11.63 -5.07 -14.59
C THR A 192 -11.27 -5.54 -16.00
N ALA A 193 -12.20 -6.15 -16.72
CA ALA A 193 -11.98 -6.58 -18.10
C ALA A 193 -11.71 -5.38 -19.03
N VAL A 194 -12.49 -4.31 -18.93
CA VAL A 194 -12.31 -3.09 -19.75
C VAL A 194 -11.00 -2.37 -19.38
N ARG A 195 -10.70 -2.19 -18.09
CA ARG A 195 -9.47 -1.51 -17.64
C ARG A 195 -8.21 -2.30 -17.99
N THR A 196 -8.30 -3.61 -18.17
CA THR A 196 -7.16 -4.44 -18.61
C THR A 196 -6.70 -4.04 -20.02
N SER A 197 -7.62 -3.78 -20.95
CA SER A 197 -7.25 -3.29 -22.28
C SER A 197 -6.67 -1.88 -22.24
N ASP A 198 -7.26 -1.00 -21.42
CA ASP A 198 -6.78 0.38 -21.30
C ASP A 198 -5.36 0.46 -20.72
N ALA A 199 -5.07 -0.35 -19.70
CA ALA A 199 -3.73 -0.45 -19.13
C ALA A 199 -2.71 -0.93 -20.18
N GLY A 200 -3.06 -1.97 -20.95
CA GLY A 200 -2.21 -2.47 -22.04
C GLY A 200 -1.96 -1.41 -23.11
N TYR A 201 -3.00 -0.70 -23.54
CA TYR A 201 -2.92 0.38 -24.52
C TYR A 201 -2.06 1.54 -24.04
N LEU A 202 -2.24 1.99 -22.80
CA LEU A 202 -1.43 3.05 -22.20
C LEU A 202 0.05 2.65 -22.15
N THR A 203 0.33 1.42 -21.70
CA THR A 203 1.71 0.92 -21.60
C THR A 203 2.37 0.88 -22.98
N ARG A 204 1.64 0.42 -24.01
CA ARG A 204 2.10 0.44 -25.39
C ARG A 204 2.45 1.85 -25.86
N ARG A 205 1.57 2.84 -25.64
CA ARG A 205 1.83 4.24 -26.03
C ARG A 205 3.03 4.84 -25.30
N LEU A 206 3.18 4.54 -24.02
CA LEU A 206 4.34 5.00 -23.24
C LEU A 206 5.64 4.41 -23.80
N VAL A 207 5.64 3.12 -24.12
CA VAL A 207 6.80 2.46 -24.74
C VAL A 207 7.09 3.04 -26.13
N GLU A 208 6.08 3.25 -26.98
CA GLU A 208 6.27 3.84 -28.31
C GLU A 208 6.91 5.24 -28.26
N VAL A 209 6.62 6.03 -27.23
CA VAL A 209 7.22 7.36 -27.03
C VAL A 209 8.64 7.27 -26.45
N VAL A 210 8.90 6.34 -25.54
CA VAL A 210 10.14 6.28 -24.74
C VAL A 210 11.17 5.30 -25.31
N GLN A 211 10.81 4.41 -26.24
CA GLN A 211 11.68 3.32 -26.75
C GLN A 211 13.05 3.76 -27.30
N HIS A 212 13.18 5.01 -27.74
CA HIS A 212 14.43 5.53 -28.29
C HIS A 212 15.37 6.09 -27.23
N ILE A 213 14.92 6.22 -25.98
CA ILE A 213 15.68 6.80 -24.88
C ILE A 213 16.57 5.71 -24.28
N VAL A 214 17.90 5.91 -24.42
CA VAL A 214 18.95 4.97 -23.99
C VAL A 214 20.01 5.73 -23.18
N VAL A 215 20.70 5.06 -22.24
CA VAL A 215 21.78 5.68 -21.47
C VAL A 215 23.10 5.52 -22.22
N ARG A 216 23.61 6.60 -22.82
CA ARG A 216 24.79 6.51 -23.72
C ARG A 216 26.09 7.08 -23.17
N ARG A 217 26.02 8.02 -22.23
CA ARG A 217 27.21 8.69 -21.67
C ARG A 217 27.09 8.82 -20.17
N THR A 218 28.24 8.94 -19.51
CA THR A 218 28.33 9.12 -18.06
C THR A 218 27.81 10.50 -17.64
N ASP A 219 28.37 11.58 -18.18
CA ASP A 219 27.96 12.97 -17.90
C ASP A 219 27.60 13.74 -19.19
N CYS A 220 26.57 14.58 -19.12
CA CYS A 220 26.24 15.55 -20.16
C CYS A 220 26.81 16.95 -19.89
N GLY A 221 27.32 17.22 -18.68
CA GLY A 221 27.90 18.52 -18.29
C GLY A 221 26.89 19.56 -17.80
N THR A 222 25.59 19.26 -17.84
CA THR A 222 24.53 20.20 -17.45
C THR A 222 24.73 20.79 -16.05
N THR A 223 24.49 22.09 -15.93
CA THR A 223 24.42 22.82 -14.66
C THR A 223 22.98 23.01 -14.19
N ARG A 224 21.99 22.57 -14.99
CA ARG A 224 20.57 22.71 -14.67
C ARG A 224 20.15 21.66 -13.64
N SER A 225 19.60 22.12 -12.52
CA SER A 225 19.13 21.28 -11.43
C SER A 225 17.63 21.41 -11.21
N LEU A 226 17.03 20.34 -10.70
CA LEU A 226 15.68 20.38 -10.12
C LEU A 226 15.81 20.44 -8.60
N PHE A 227 15.09 21.36 -7.97
CA PHE A 227 15.07 21.48 -6.51
C PHE A 227 13.97 20.58 -5.95
N LEU A 228 14.36 19.59 -5.16
CA LEU A 228 13.40 18.80 -4.40
C LEU A 228 13.09 19.53 -3.08
N ASN A 229 11.92 20.16 -3.04
CA ASN A 229 11.44 20.91 -1.87
C ASN A 229 10.67 20.00 -0.91
N ASN A 230 10.73 20.35 0.38
CA ASN A 230 9.88 19.83 1.48
C ASN A 230 8.43 20.38 1.42
N LEU A 231 7.84 20.56 0.23
CA LEU A 231 6.49 21.11 0.09
C LEU A 231 5.43 20.07 0.51
N GLY A 232 5.04 20.09 1.79
CA GLY A 232 3.79 19.50 2.30
C GLY A 232 3.91 18.20 3.11
N GLY A 233 5.13 17.74 3.41
CA GLY A 233 5.37 16.55 4.22
C GLY A 233 6.80 16.09 4.01
N SER A 234 7.46 15.65 5.08
CA SER A 234 8.85 15.16 5.10
C SER A 234 9.28 14.57 3.75
N VAL A 235 10.30 15.16 3.10
CA VAL A 235 10.95 14.56 1.92
C VAL A 235 11.26 13.12 2.30
N SER A 236 10.48 12.20 1.77
CA SER A 236 10.66 10.80 2.10
C SER A 236 12.04 10.42 1.62
N GLN A 237 12.85 9.83 2.49
CA GLN A 237 14.21 9.37 2.20
C GLN A 237 14.30 8.62 0.85
N HIS A 238 13.24 7.87 0.52
CA HIS A 238 13.05 7.16 -0.75
C HIS A 238 13.08 8.02 -2.01
N ARG A 239 12.73 9.31 -1.96
CA ARG A 239 12.78 10.21 -3.13
C ARG A 239 14.19 10.69 -3.46
N LEU A 240 15.06 10.75 -2.44
CA LEU A 240 16.45 11.22 -2.57
C LEU A 240 17.40 10.09 -2.94
N ILE A 241 17.17 8.89 -2.38
CA ILE A 241 18.03 7.73 -2.62
C ILE A 241 18.15 7.46 -4.11
N GLY A 242 19.39 7.27 -4.56
CA GLY A 242 19.74 6.92 -5.94
C GLY A 242 19.70 8.06 -6.93
N ARG A 243 19.46 9.30 -6.50
CA ARG A 243 19.66 10.49 -7.34
C ARG A 243 21.09 11.01 -7.21
N VAL A 244 21.50 11.87 -8.14
CA VAL A 244 22.83 12.50 -8.14
C VAL A 244 22.70 14.00 -7.87
N LEU A 245 23.61 14.54 -7.07
CA LEU A 245 23.66 15.96 -6.74
C LEU A 245 24.13 16.81 -7.93
N ALA A 246 23.43 17.91 -8.16
CA ALA A 246 23.78 18.85 -9.21
C ALA A 246 24.83 19.89 -8.76
N ASN A 247 24.79 20.30 -7.49
CA ASN A 247 25.69 21.29 -6.88
C ASN A 247 26.23 20.78 -5.55
N ASP A 248 27.37 21.35 -5.12
CA ASP A 248 27.94 21.12 -3.80
C ASP A 248 26.99 21.63 -2.70
N ILE A 249 26.85 20.85 -1.63
CA ILE A 249 26.06 21.23 -0.45
C ILE A 249 27.02 21.53 0.69
N TYR A 250 26.98 22.77 1.17
CA TYR A 250 27.77 23.23 2.31
C TYR A 250 26.89 23.44 3.54
N LEU A 251 27.33 22.94 4.69
CA LEU A 251 26.74 23.22 5.98
C LEU A 251 27.76 23.99 6.83
N SER A 252 27.47 25.24 7.16
CA SER A 252 28.30 26.06 8.07
C SER A 252 29.80 25.99 7.76
N ASN A 253 30.16 26.17 6.49
CA ASN A 253 31.53 26.14 5.96
C ASN A 253 32.20 24.76 5.80
N ARG A 254 31.48 23.66 6.05
CA ARG A 254 31.93 22.28 5.75
C ARG A 254 31.15 21.72 4.56
N CYS A 255 31.87 21.20 3.56
CA CYS A 255 31.25 20.48 2.45
C CYS A 255 30.64 19.17 2.98
N LEU A 256 29.32 19.03 2.86
CA LEU A 256 28.58 17.83 3.27
C LEU A 256 28.55 16.79 2.15
N ALA A 257 28.41 17.27 0.91
CA ALA A 257 28.35 16.45 -0.29
C ALA A 257 28.84 17.25 -1.50
N THR A 258 29.53 16.57 -2.41
CA THR A 258 30.07 17.19 -3.63
C THR A 258 29.15 17.01 -4.83
N ARG A 259 29.31 17.88 -5.82
CA ARG A 259 28.67 17.78 -7.13
C ARG A 259 28.98 16.42 -7.75
N ASN A 260 27.99 15.85 -8.44
CA ASN A 260 28.03 14.55 -9.09
C ASN A 260 28.18 13.36 -8.13
N GLN A 261 28.10 13.58 -6.82
CA GLN A 261 27.98 12.51 -5.85
C GLN A 261 26.56 11.94 -5.87
N ASP A 262 26.46 10.62 -5.88
CA ASP A 262 25.20 9.90 -5.74
C ASP A 262 24.73 9.86 -4.29
N ILE A 263 23.41 9.89 -4.10
CA ILE A 263 22.78 9.97 -2.78
C ILE A 263 22.45 8.57 -2.29
N GLY A 264 23.36 8.00 -1.51
CA GLY A 264 23.11 6.77 -0.75
C GLY A 264 22.26 6.99 0.51
N THR A 265 21.93 5.91 1.21
CA THR A 265 21.14 5.94 2.47
C THR A 265 21.81 6.76 3.57
N SER A 266 23.13 6.66 3.71
CA SER A 266 23.92 7.40 4.70
C SER A 266 23.93 8.90 4.42
N LEU A 267 24.07 9.30 3.15
CA LEU A 267 24.06 10.71 2.74
C LEU A 267 22.66 11.31 2.86
N ALA A 268 21.62 10.57 2.45
CA ALA A 268 20.23 10.97 2.60
C ALA A 268 19.87 11.24 4.07
N ASN A 269 20.29 10.37 5.00
CA ASN A 269 20.06 10.56 6.44
C ASN A 269 20.74 11.82 6.97
N LYS A 270 21.97 12.12 6.54
CA LYS A 270 22.68 13.35 6.90
C LYS A 270 21.96 14.59 6.36
N LEU A 271 21.53 14.57 5.10
CA LEU A 271 20.80 15.67 4.46
C LEU A 271 19.47 15.97 5.16
N LEU A 272 18.74 14.91 5.55
CA LEU A 272 17.48 15.03 6.29
C LEU A 272 17.68 15.52 7.72
N ALA A 273 18.70 15.01 8.43
CA ALA A 273 19.01 15.45 9.80
C ALA A 273 19.32 16.94 9.88
N HIS A 274 19.96 17.49 8.85
CA HIS A 274 20.29 18.92 8.76
C HIS A 274 19.16 19.79 8.18
N LYS A 275 17.99 19.21 7.88
CA LYS A 275 16.82 19.93 7.33
C LYS A 275 17.18 20.85 6.15
N ALA A 276 17.95 20.36 5.19
CA ALA A 276 18.21 21.13 3.97
C ALA A 276 16.86 21.46 3.27
N GLU A 277 16.57 22.75 3.09
CA GLU A 277 15.26 23.22 2.61
C GLU A 277 14.98 22.84 1.14
N ALA A 278 16.02 22.86 0.31
CA ALA A 278 15.97 22.50 -1.10
C ALA A 278 17.25 21.76 -1.51
N ILE A 279 17.12 20.52 -1.97
CA ILE A 279 18.26 19.71 -2.42
C ILE A 279 18.32 19.77 -3.95
N PRO A 280 19.40 20.32 -4.55
CA PRO A 280 19.55 20.37 -6.00
C PRO A 280 19.97 19.00 -6.54
N VAL A 281 19.06 18.35 -7.27
CA VAL A 281 19.32 17.06 -7.92
C VAL A 281 19.35 17.19 -9.43
N ARG A 282 20.13 16.33 -10.08
CA ARG A 282 20.05 16.11 -11.52
C ARG A 282 18.76 15.36 -11.86
N SER A 283 18.22 15.61 -13.05
CA SER A 283 16.99 15.00 -13.54
C SER A 283 17.13 14.64 -15.02
N PRO A 284 16.50 13.55 -15.49
CA PRO A 284 16.40 13.27 -16.91
C PRO A 284 15.81 14.43 -17.73
N LEU A 285 14.90 15.20 -17.11
CA LEU A 285 14.25 16.35 -17.75
C LEU A 285 15.18 17.55 -17.97
N THR A 286 16.27 17.65 -17.20
CA THR A 286 17.25 18.74 -17.30
C THR A 286 18.55 18.30 -17.98
N CYS A 287 18.55 17.10 -18.56
CA CYS A 287 19.65 16.59 -19.38
C CYS A 287 19.81 17.45 -20.64
N GLU A 288 21.05 17.72 -21.04
CA GLU A 288 21.36 18.57 -22.19
C GLU A 288 21.20 17.84 -23.54
N SER A 289 21.09 16.51 -23.50
CA SER A 289 20.90 15.67 -24.67
C SER A 289 19.43 15.57 -25.08
N ILE A 290 19.18 15.56 -26.39
CA ILE A 290 17.84 15.49 -27.00
C ILE A 290 17.37 14.04 -27.22
N LEU A 291 18.29 13.11 -27.49
CA LEU A 291 17.97 11.75 -27.95
C LEU A 291 18.34 10.63 -26.96
N TRP A 292 19.11 10.94 -25.92
CA TRP A 292 19.63 9.96 -24.95
C TRP A 292 19.79 10.62 -23.58
N ILE A 293 19.87 9.83 -22.51
CA ILE A 293 20.03 10.33 -21.13
C ILE A 293 21.44 10.03 -20.62
N CYS A 294 22.00 10.94 -19.83
CA CYS A 294 23.28 10.72 -19.16
C CYS A 294 23.10 9.88 -17.88
N GLN A 295 24.08 9.03 -17.55
CA GLN A 295 24.07 8.19 -16.34
C GLN A 295 23.83 9.02 -15.08
N LEU A 296 24.55 10.15 -14.93
CA LEU A 296 24.40 11.04 -13.76
C LEU A 296 23.04 11.78 -13.72
N CYS A 297 22.38 11.93 -14.86
CA CYS A 297 21.08 12.59 -14.96
C CYS A 297 19.97 11.62 -14.56
N TYR A 298 20.16 10.33 -14.81
CA TYR A 298 19.26 9.25 -14.44
C TYR A 298 19.45 8.85 -12.97
N GLY A 299 20.69 8.58 -12.55
CA GLY A 299 21.04 8.11 -11.22
C GLY A 299 21.18 6.58 -11.15
N TRP A 300 20.69 5.99 -10.07
CA TRP A 300 20.80 4.55 -9.82
C TRP A 300 19.81 3.74 -10.66
N SER A 301 20.24 2.53 -11.02
CA SER A 301 19.32 1.47 -11.38
C SER A 301 18.60 0.97 -10.12
N LEU A 302 17.27 0.99 -10.12
CA LEU A 302 16.45 0.52 -9.00
C LEU A 302 16.63 -0.98 -8.72
N THR A 303 17.20 -1.75 -9.64
CA THR A 303 17.41 -3.20 -9.49
C THR A 303 18.68 -3.55 -8.72
N HIS A 304 19.78 -2.84 -8.98
CA HIS A 304 21.10 -3.15 -8.41
C HIS A 304 21.47 -2.24 -7.24
N GLY A 305 20.88 -1.04 -7.16
CA GLY A 305 21.24 -0.06 -6.13
C GLY A 305 22.55 0.66 -6.42
N ASP A 306 23.06 0.53 -7.64
CA ASP A 306 24.24 1.22 -8.16
C ASP A 306 23.86 2.16 -9.31
N LEU A 307 24.77 3.06 -9.70
CA LEU A 307 24.59 3.90 -10.89
C LEU A 307 24.24 3.04 -12.12
N ILE A 308 23.30 3.51 -12.93
CA ILE A 308 22.83 2.77 -14.11
C ILE A 308 23.99 2.51 -15.09
N ASP A 309 24.09 1.31 -15.65
CA ASP A 309 25.12 1.05 -16.65
C ASP A 309 24.87 1.80 -17.96
N VAL A 310 25.95 2.06 -18.70
CA VAL A 310 25.87 2.67 -20.03
C VAL A 310 25.54 1.56 -21.05
N GLY A 311 24.42 1.72 -21.75
CA GLY A 311 23.83 0.73 -22.65
C GLY A 311 22.32 0.75 -22.53
#